data_AF-A0A4V0NFG9-F1
#
_entry.id   AF-A0A4V0NFG9-F1
#
_cell.length_a   1.000
_cell.length_b   1.000
_cell.length_c   1.000
_cell.angle_alpha   90.00
_cell.angle_beta   90.00
_cell.angle_gamma   90.00
#
_symmetry.space_group_name_H-M   'P 1'
#
loop_
_entity.id
_entity.type
_entity.pdbx_description
1 polymer ?
#
loop_
_entity_poly.entity_id
_entity_poly.type
_entity_poly.pdbx_seq_one_letter_code
_entity_poly.pdbx_strand_id
1 'polypeptide(L)'
;MTDPSERHPVRVIPVDDDRLAVERRDHGSCIRLVDRPCAEPLRIELRPDGPAPLPGSGLSITVAGAGDLQLAAERVAIHAREGIELRSGGATALRSEGDRVSEARAQRLGARRGDVRVEANDRVKRLGERIRLTC
;
A
#
# COMPACT_ATOMS: atom_id res chain seq x y z
N MET A 1 11.49 2.31 -40.47
CA MET A 1 10.39 2.87 -39.67
C MET A 1 10.63 2.38 -38.26
N THR A 2 11.37 3.17 -37.47
CA THR A 2 11.96 2.75 -36.18
C THR A 2 10.97 3.12 -35.07
N ASP A 3 10.63 2.16 -34.22
CA ASP A 3 9.70 2.33 -33.10
C ASP A 3 10.23 3.39 -32.12
N PRO A 4 9.51 4.49 -31.85
CA PRO A 4 9.95 5.55 -30.92
C PRO A 4 10.01 5.10 -29.44
N SER A 5 9.79 3.81 -29.17
CA SER A 5 9.77 3.22 -27.82
C SER A 5 11.11 2.62 -27.37
N GLU A 6 12.12 2.48 -28.23
CA GLU A 6 13.42 1.90 -27.87
C GLU A 6 14.33 2.89 -27.11
N ARG A 7 13.94 3.21 -25.87
CA ARG A 7 14.81 3.93 -24.93
C ARG A 7 15.79 2.95 -24.29
N HIS A 8 17.08 3.22 -24.45
CA HIS A 8 18.15 2.36 -23.98
C HIS A 8 18.40 2.57 -22.48
N PRO A 9 18.50 1.49 -21.67
CA PRO A 9 18.79 1.61 -20.26
C PRO A 9 20.21 2.17 -20.04
N VAL A 10 20.33 3.09 -19.07
CA VAL A 10 21.63 3.64 -18.63
C VAL A 10 22.45 2.58 -17.90
N ARG A 11 21.79 1.68 -17.17
CA ARG A 11 22.42 0.53 -16.53
C ARG A 11 21.43 -0.61 -16.43
N VAL A 12 21.89 -1.83 -16.69
CA VAL A 12 21.14 -3.05 -16.40
C VAL A 12 21.91 -3.83 -15.34
N ILE A 13 21.27 -4.13 -14.23
CA ILE A 13 21.83 -4.92 -13.13
C ILE A 13 21.10 -6.27 -13.15
N PRO A 14 21.80 -7.40 -13.36
CA PRO A 14 21.17 -8.71 -13.21
C PRO A 14 20.81 -8.94 -11.75
N VAL A 15 19.63 -9.47 -11.49
CA VAL A 15 19.13 -9.84 -10.16
C VAL A 15 18.52 -11.23 -10.30
N ASP A 16 19.32 -12.27 -10.05
CA ASP A 16 18.97 -13.67 -10.31
C ASP A 16 18.44 -13.89 -11.75
N ASP A 17 17.18 -14.29 -11.91
CA ASP A 17 16.51 -14.45 -13.21
C ASP A 17 16.05 -13.10 -13.80
N ASP A 18 15.92 -12.07 -12.97
CA ASP A 18 15.42 -10.75 -13.33
C ASP A 18 16.52 -9.78 -13.81
N ARG A 19 16.08 -8.69 -14.46
CA ARG A 19 16.95 -7.58 -14.88
C ARG A 19 16.40 -6.25 -14.35
N LEU A 20 17.18 -5.60 -13.50
CA LEU A 20 16.92 -4.24 -13.05
C LEU A 20 17.47 -3.24 -14.08
N ALA A 21 16.60 -2.60 -14.84
CA ALA A 21 16.96 -1.55 -15.78
C ALA A 21 16.79 -0.17 -15.13
N VAL A 22 17.87 0.62 -15.12
CA VAL A 22 17.85 2.04 -14.76
C VAL A 22 17.81 2.85 -16.05
N GLU A 23 16.76 3.64 -16.25
CA GLU A 23 16.57 4.52 -17.40
C GLU A 23 16.69 5.97 -16.95
N ARG A 24 17.32 6.83 -17.75
CA ARG A 24 17.26 8.28 -17.55
C ARG A 24 16.14 8.85 -18.42
N ARG A 25 15.29 9.67 -17.82
CA ARG A 25 14.19 10.38 -18.49
C ARG A 25 14.44 11.87 -18.43
N ASP A 26 13.74 12.59 -19.29
CA ASP A 26 13.84 14.04 -19.42
C ASP A 26 13.45 14.78 -18.12
N HIS A 27 12.74 14.10 -17.19
CA HIS A 27 12.30 14.64 -15.89
C HIS A 27 12.70 13.79 -14.66
N GLY A 28 13.63 12.84 -14.77
CA GLY A 28 14.03 12.01 -13.63
C GLY A 28 14.79 10.75 -13.99
N SER A 29 15.16 9.94 -13.00
CA SER A 29 15.68 8.59 -13.24
C SER A 29 14.59 7.58 -12.97
N CYS A 30 14.50 6.50 -13.74
CA CYS A 30 13.46 5.49 -13.60
C CYS A 30 14.11 4.16 -13.32
N ILE A 31 13.68 3.47 -12.27
CA ILE A 31 14.08 2.09 -11.98
C ILE A 31 12.97 1.18 -12.46
N ARG A 32 13.32 0.19 -13.29
CA ARG A 32 12.41 -0.81 -13.84
C ARG A 32 12.92 -2.21 -13.50
N LEU A 33 12.13 -3.02 -12.80
CA LEU A 33 12.36 -4.46 -12.75
C LEU A 33 11.74 -5.07 -14.00
N VAL A 34 12.53 -5.81 -14.75
CA VAL A 34 12.14 -6.46 -16.00
C VAL A 34 12.44 -7.95 -15.83
N ASP A 35 11.43 -8.81 -15.84
CA ASP A 35 11.65 -10.24 -16.09
C ASP A 35 10.47 -10.90 -16.79
N ARG A 36 10.66 -12.20 -17.10
CA ARG A 36 9.91 -13.15 -17.94
C ARG A 36 8.47 -12.76 -18.26
N PRO A 37 7.94 -13.13 -19.45
CA PRO A 37 6.87 -12.45 -20.19
C PRO A 37 5.49 -12.24 -19.52
N CYS A 38 5.34 -12.49 -18.23
CA CYS A 38 4.14 -12.29 -17.45
C CYS A 38 4.43 -11.65 -16.09
N ALA A 39 4.64 -10.34 -16.07
CA ALA A 39 4.11 -9.43 -15.06
C ALA A 39 4.40 -7.99 -15.52
N GLU A 40 3.46 -7.08 -15.33
CA GLU A 40 3.70 -5.66 -15.62
C GLU A 40 4.98 -5.17 -14.92
N PRO A 41 5.92 -4.54 -15.63
CA PRO A 41 7.19 -4.16 -15.05
C PRO A 41 6.99 -3.10 -13.96
N LEU A 42 7.46 -3.38 -12.75
CA LEU A 42 7.50 -2.39 -11.67
C LEU A 42 8.28 -1.18 -12.16
N ARG A 43 7.63 -0.03 -12.24
CA ARG A 43 8.24 1.21 -12.71
C ARG A 43 8.19 2.27 -11.62
N ILE A 44 9.36 2.61 -11.10
CA ILE A 44 9.55 3.62 -10.05
C ILE A 44 10.25 4.81 -10.69
N GLU A 45 9.60 5.97 -10.72
CA GLU A 45 10.24 7.22 -11.17
C GLU A 45 10.89 7.92 -9.97
N LEU A 46 12.21 7.93 -9.92
CA LEU A 46 12.99 8.73 -8.99
C LEU A 46 12.95 10.20 -9.42
N ARG A 47 12.28 11.02 -8.63
CA ARG A 47 12.26 12.47 -8.77
C ARG A 47 13.05 13.14 -7.63
N PRO A 48 13.42 14.43 -7.75
CA PRO A 48 14.09 15.16 -6.66
C PRO A 48 13.30 15.19 -5.35
N ASP A 49 11.97 15.04 -5.41
CA ASP A 49 11.01 14.94 -4.30
C ASP A 49 10.74 13.50 -3.84
N GLY A 50 11.34 12.49 -4.49
CA GLY A 50 11.26 11.07 -4.11
C GLY A 50 10.76 10.15 -5.23
N PRO A 51 10.72 8.83 -4.99
CA PRO A 51 10.17 7.86 -5.93
C PRO A 51 8.65 7.99 -6.08
N ALA A 52 8.16 8.21 -7.30
CA ALA A 52 6.73 8.25 -7.65
C ALA A 52 6.36 7.09 -8.60
N PRO A 53 5.30 6.32 -8.31
CA PRO A 53 4.71 5.42 -9.29
C PRO A 53 4.04 6.23 -10.41
N LEU A 54 4.05 5.71 -11.64
CA LEU A 54 3.52 6.43 -12.79
C LEU A 54 1.99 6.31 -12.90
N PRO A 55 1.31 7.32 -13.44
CA PRO A 55 -0.12 7.25 -13.71
C PRO A 55 -0.46 6.13 -14.70
N GLY A 56 -1.48 5.33 -14.39
CA GLY A 56 -2.09 4.38 -15.33
C GLY A 56 -1.53 2.95 -15.32
N SER A 57 -0.46 2.67 -14.56
CA SER A 57 -0.04 1.29 -14.28
C SER A 57 -0.63 0.82 -12.95
N GLY A 58 -1.34 -0.31 -12.94
CA GLY A 58 -1.64 -1.00 -11.71
C GLY A 58 -0.33 -1.41 -11.06
N LEU A 59 -0.03 -0.90 -9.86
CA LEU A 59 1.12 -1.35 -9.10
C LEU A 59 0.66 -2.46 -8.16
N SER A 60 1.05 -3.71 -8.44
CA SER A 60 0.94 -4.81 -7.49
C SER A 60 2.29 -5.05 -6.84
N ILE A 61 2.39 -4.81 -5.53
CA ILE A 61 3.56 -5.19 -4.73
C ILE A 61 3.20 -6.48 -4.02
N THR A 62 3.87 -7.58 -4.38
CA THR A 62 3.75 -8.86 -3.68
C THR A 62 5.09 -9.18 -3.04
N VAL A 63 5.12 -9.32 -1.71
CA VAL A 63 6.27 -9.90 -1.01
C VAL A 63 5.98 -11.39 -0.83
N ALA A 64 6.65 -12.23 -1.62
CA ALA A 64 6.53 -13.68 -1.54
C ALA A 64 7.53 -14.24 -0.51
N GLY A 65 7.07 -15.11 0.40
CA GLY A 65 7.91 -15.78 1.40
C GLY A 65 7.77 -15.22 2.83
N ALA A 66 8.71 -15.57 3.71
CA ALA A 66 8.73 -15.18 5.13
C ALA A 66 9.35 -13.78 5.38
N GLY A 67 9.20 -12.87 4.42
CA GLY A 67 9.76 -11.52 4.48
C GLY A 67 8.76 -10.49 5.01
N ASP A 68 9.26 -9.50 5.72
CA ASP A 68 8.44 -8.39 6.24
C ASP A 68 8.33 -7.25 5.21
N LEU A 69 7.13 -6.66 5.09
CA LEU A 69 6.93 -5.40 4.39
C LEU A 69 6.78 -4.26 5.41
N GLN A 70 7.67 -3.28 5.36
CA GLN A 70 7.63 -2.09 6.22
C GLN A 70 7.44 -0.82 5.39
N LEU A 71 6.50 0.02 5.83
CA LEU A 71 6.28 1.37 5.32
C LEU A 71 6.67 2.37 6.41
N ALA A 72 7.81 3.05 6.27
CA ALA A 72 8.29 4.04 7.22
C ALA A 72 8.35 5.42 6.55
N ALA A 73 7.58 6.37 7.07
CA ALA A 73 7.52 7.75 6.59
C ALA A 73 7.00 8.67 7.69
N GLU A 74 7.27 9.97 7.58
CA GLU A 74 6.63 10.99 8.45
C GLU A 74 5.10 10.99 8.28
N ARG A 75 4.61 10.71 7.06
CA ARG A 75 3.18 10.60 6.75
C ARG A 75 2.93 9.55 5.69
N VAL A 76 1.97 8.66 5.94
CA VAL A 76 1.43 7.71 4.97
C VAL A 76 -0.03 8.06 4.68
N ALA A 77 -0.38 8.22 3.40
CA ALA A 77 -1.76 8.45 2.96
C ALA A 77 -2.16 7.39 1.92
N ILE A 78 -3.28 6.70 2.15
CA ILE A 78 -3.81 5.68 1.25
C ILE A 78 -5.14 6.19 0.70
N HIS A 79 -5.20 6.40 -0.61
CA HIS A 79 -6.39 6.83 -1.32
C HIS A 79 -6.86 5.70 -2.25
N ALA A 80 -8.11 5.28 -2.09
CA ALA A 80 -8.72 4.28 -2.95
C ALA A 80 -10.08 4.78 -3.46
N ARG A 81 -10.35 4.55 -4.75
CA ARG A 81 -11.64 4.92 -5.38
C ARG A 81 -12.77 3.98 -4.97
N GLU A 82 -12.48 2.68 -4.88
CA GLU A 82 -13.49 1.64 -4.66
C GLU A 82 -13.46 1.11 -3.23
N GLY A 83 -12.28 0.79 -2.69
CA GLY A 83 -12.15 0.34 -1.31
C GLY A 83 -10.71 0.01 -0.91
N ILE A 84 -10.52 -0.18 0.40
CA ILE A 84 -9.28 -0.68 1.00
C ILE A 84 -9.64 -1.94 1.77
N GLU A 85 -8.90 -3.03 1.54
CA GLU A 85 -9.07 -4.27 2.27
C GLU A 85 -7.74 -4.68 2.94
N LEU A 86 -7.81 -4.95 4.25
CA LEU A 86 -6.68 -5.46 5.04
C LEU A 86 -7.05 -6.84 5.56
N ARG A 87 -6.32 -7.87 5.12
CA ARG A 87 -6.48 -9.25 5.58
C ARG A 87 -5.18 -9.74 6.19
N SER A 88 -5.28 -10.43 7.31
CA SER A 88 -4.17 -11.12 7.96
C SER A 88 -4.61 -12.53 8.34
N GLY A 89 -3.72 -13.51 8.16
CA GLY A 89 -3.89 -14.85 8.73
C GLY A 89 -3.59 -14.90 10.23
N GLY A 90 -2.91 -13.87 10.75
CA GLY A 90 -2.56 -13.73 12.16
C GLY A 90 -3.25 -12.52 12.81
N ALA A 91 -2.59 -11.96 13.82
CA ALA A 91 -3.07 -10.77 14.51
C ALA A 91 -2.89 -9.51 13.64
N THR A 92 -3.82 -8.57 13.76
CA THR A 92 -3.71 -7.21 13.21
C THR A 92 -3.79 -6.22 14.36
N ALA A 93 -2.84 -5.28 14.44
CA ALA A 93 -2.82 -4.24 15.45
C ALA A 93 -2.74 -2.85 14.79
N LEU A 94 -3.63 -1.94 15.21
CA LEU A 94 -3.54 -0.52 14.86
C LEU A 94 -3.23 0.26 16.14
N ARG A 95 -2.07 0.94 16.17
CA ARG A 95 -1.61 1.75 17.30
C ARG A 95 -1.41 3.20 16.85
N SER A 96 -1.70 4.14 17.74
CA SER A 96 -1.56 5.58 17.51
C SER A 96 -1.23 6.20 18.86
N GLU A 97 -0.27 7.12 18.88
CA GLU A 97 0.03 7.92 20.07
C GLU A 97 -0.96 9.08 20.21
N GLY A 98 -1.42 9.64 19.08
CA GLY A 98 -2.47 10.64 19.02
C GLY A 98 -3.85 10.05 18.73
N ASP A 99 -4.77 10.93 18.31
CA ASP A 99 -6.16 10.58 18.07
C ASP A 99 -6.34 9.57 16.93
N ARG A 100 -7.34 8.69 17.10
CA ARG A 100 -7.84 7.83 16.03
C ARG A 100 -9.23 8.28 15.64
N VAL A 101 -9.35 8.82 14.44
CA VAL A 101 -10.62 9.22 13.84
C VAL A 101 -10.98 8.23 12.73
N SER A 102 -12.19 7.70 12.77
CA SER A 102 -12.75 6.88 11.69
C SER A 102 -14.14 7.39 11.35
N GLU A 103 -14.31 7.82 10.11
CA GLU A 103 -15.59 8.31 9.59
C GLU A 103 -16.04 7.42 8.45
N ALA A 104 -17.29 6.99 8.50
CA ALA A 104 -17.90 6.15 7.48
C ALA A 104 -19.41 6.35 7.51
N ARG A 105 -20.08 6.05 6.40
CA ARG A 105 -21.54 5.96 6.37
C ARG A 105 -22.06 4.91 7.36
N ALA A 106 -21.35 3.80 7.51
CA ALA A 106 -21.63 2.75 8.47
C ALA A 106 -20.33 2.07 8.91
N GLN A 107 -20.23 1.75 10.20
CA GLN A 107 -19.10 1.02 10.77
C GLN A 107 -19.61 -0.23 11.48
N ARG A 108 -19.04 -1.38 11.14
CA ARG A 108 -19.38 -2.68 11.74
C ARG A 108 -18.15 -3.27 12.43
N LEU A 109 -18.25 -3.47 13.73
CA LEU A 109 -17.28 -4.23 14.51
C LEU A 109 -17.90 -5.58 14.83
N GLY A 110 -17.15 -6.66 14.59
CA GLY A 110 -17.65 -8.01 14.83
C GLY A 110 -16.52 -9.01 14.97
N ALA A 111 -16.72 -9.99 15.84
CA ALA A 111 -15.82 -11.11 16.04
C ALA A 111 -16.57 -12.41 15.70
N ARG A 112 -15.90 -13.34 15.00
CA ARG A 112 -16.54 -14.61 14.56
C ARG A 112 -16.51 -15.70 15.62
N ARG A 113 -15.46 -15.75 16.44
CA ARG A 113 -15.21 -16.82 17.44
C ARG A 113 -14.82 -16.27 18.81
N GLY A 114 -14.95 -14.96 19.03
CA GLY A 114 -14.52 -14.30 20.26
C GLY A 114 -15.30 -13.01 20.48
N ASP A 115 -14.76 -12.16 21.33
CA ASP A 115 -15.46 -10.96 21.81
C ASP A 115 -15.05 -9.69 21.06
N VAL A 116 -15.94 -8.71 21.07
CA VAL A 116 -15.61 -7.32 20.75
C VAL A 116 -15.51 -6.57 22.07
N ARG A 117 -14.30 -6.18 22.46
CA ARG A 117 -14.02 -5.43 23.67
C ARG A 117 -13.67 -3.99 23.33
N VAL A 118 -14.36 -3.04 23.95
CA VAL A 118 -14.07 -1.61 23.83
C VAL A 118 -13.75 -1.09 25.23
N GLU A 119 -12.53 -0.59 25.40
CA GLU A 119 -12.05 -0.06 26.67
C GLU A 119 -11.55 1.36 26.48
N ALA A 120 -11.80 2.19 27.48
CA ALA A 120 -11.23 3.52 27.59
C ALA A 120 -10.88 3.76 29.06
N ASN A 121 -9.77 4.45 29.33
CA ASN A 121 -9.39 4.79 30.69
C ASN A 121 -10.43 5.71 31.34
N ASP A 122 -10.90 6.70 30.59
CA ASP A 122 -11.86 7.69 31.10
C ASP A 122 -13.31 7.31 30.79
N ARG A 123 -13.75 7.53 29.54
CA ARG A 123 -15.16 7.48 29.17
C ARG A 123 -15.36 6.90 27.79
N VAL A 124 -16.39 6.07 27.67
CA VAL A 124 -16.98 5.70 26.40
C VAL A 124 -18.29 6.47 26.24
N LYS A 125 -18.38 7.30 25.20
CA LYS A 125 -19.64 7.96 24.81
C LYS A 125 -20.23 7.22 23.63
N ARG A 126 -21.52 6.87 23.70
CA ARG A 126 -22.29 6.33 22.58
C ARG A 126 -23.46 7.26 22.32
N LEU A 127 -23.50 7.83 21.12
CA LEU A 127 -24.54 8.75 20.69
C LEU A 127 -25.21 8.16 19.45
N GLY A 128 -26.54 8.16 19.45
CA GLY A 128 -27.32 7.67 18.33
C GLY A 128 -28.81 7.79 18.63
N GLU A 129 -29.62 7.93 17.60
CA GLU A 129 -31.08 8.03 17.72
C GLU A 129 -31.69 6.80 18.39
N ARG A 130 -31.08 5.62 18.16
CA ARG A 130 -31.50 4.34 18.74
C ARG A 130 -30.28 3.53 19.17
N ILE A 131 -30.16 3.28 20.47
CA ILE A 131 -29.12 2.44 21.04
C ILE A 131 -29.79 1.26 21.72
N ARG A 132 -29.54 0.06 21.20
CA ARG A 132 -29.95 -1.19 21.85
C ARG A 132 -28.72 -1.86 22.44
N LEU A 133 -28.75 -2.09 23.74
CA LEU A 133 -27.84 -2.97 24.43
C LEU A 133 -28.58 -4.26 24.71
N THR A 134 -28.05 -5.36 24.19
CA THR A 134 -28.52 -6.70 24.51
C THR A 134 -27.44 -7.34 25.36
N CYS A 135 -27.81 -7.68 26.59
CA CYS A 135 -26.99 -8.47 27.50
C CYS A 135 -27.39 -9.94 27.37
#